data_AF-A0A973JR60-F1
#
_entry.id   AF-A0A973JR60-F1
#
_cell.length_a   1.000
_cell.length_b   1.000
_cell.length_c   1.000
_cell.angle_alpha   90.00
_cell.angle_beta   90.00
_cell.angle_gamma   90.00
#
_symmetry.space_group_name_H-M   'P 1'
#
loop_
_entity.id
_entity.type
_entity.pdbx_description
1 polymer ?
#
loop_
_entity_poly.entity_id
_entity_poly.type
_entity_poly.pdbx_seq_one_letter_code
_entity_poly.pdbx_strand_id
1 'polypeptide(L)'
;MTIFFLKSTLSLLMLLSAVYGMYAMYAVFDQTPDSDRVAAHKRRHRVTGYVFVVLLLAVSYLCVAFAIAARTEPSPRAAIHILIALAIAALLAVKVLYLRRFRHFYEQAKIFGTAIGVLTFVLVGISAGYYLAVSSFGRDRTMDRSAAYALCGPFLAVKQIGISDGGSIRTDRRSIERGGGLFQSFCAACHDPHSTRTIVGPGLEGLLKKAKLPVSGHPATAESIRFQLKQPLGRMPSFAYLSPDEVEDIIAYLNTL
;
A
#
# COMPACT_ATOMS: atom_id res chain seq x y z
N MET A 1 9.60 -13.13 3.67
CA MET A 1 9.40 -11.69 3.97
C MET A 1 8.15 -11.25 3.24
N THR A 2 7.30 -10.45 3.87
CA THR A 2 6.04 -10.01 3.24
C THR A 2 6.31 -8.88 2.25
N ILE A 3 5.44 -8.67 1.25
CA ILE A 3 5.67 -7.65 0.23
C ILE A 3 5.69 -6.24 0.84
N PHE A 4 4.87 -5.98 1.86
CA PHE A 4 4.84 -4.70 2.56
C PHE A 4 6.07 -4.48 3.42
N PHE A 5 6.57 -5.53 4.09
CA PHE A 5 7.83 -5.44 4.82
C PHE A 5 8.99 -5.19 3.85
N LEU A 6 9.10 -5.96 2.76
CA LEU A 6 10.11 -5.76 1.72
C LEU A 6 10.05 -4.33 1.12
N LYS A 7 8.85 -3.89 0.73
CA LYS A 7 8.62 -2.53 0.24
C LYS A 7 9.10 -1.49 1.26
N SER A 8 8.77 -1.68 2.54
CA SER A 8 9.14 -0.74 3.60
C SER A 8 10.64 -0.70 3.81
N THR A 9 11.32 -1.85 3.81
CA THR A 9 12.79 -1.93 3.88
C THR A 9 13.45 -1.24 2.68
N LEU A 10 13.00 -1.52 1.45
CA LEU A 10 13.53 -0.86 0.24
C LEU A 10 13.29 0.65 0.28
N SER A 11 12.14 1.09 0.79
CA SER A 11 11.80 2.51 0.92
C SER A 11 12.69 3.23 1.95
N LEU A 12 13.06 2.56 3.05
CA LEU A 12 14.01 3.09 4.02
C LEU A 12 15.42 3.21 3.44
N LEU A 13 15.88 2.21 2.68
CA LEU A 13 17.15 2.28 1.95
C LEU A 13 17.14 3.42 0.92
N MET A 14 16.02 3.63 0.25
CA MET A 14 15.83 4.75 -0.68
C MET A 14 15.97 6.09 0.04
N LEU A 15 15.36 6.25 1.22
CA LEU A 15 15.50 7.46 2.04
C LEU A 15 16.95 7.70 2.46
N LEU A 16 17.66 6.67 2.92
CA LEU A 16 19.08 6.78 3.28
C LEU A 16 19.93 7.22 2.08
N SER A 17 19.68 6.65 0.90
CA SER A 17 20.37 7.05 -0.33
C SER A 17 20.10 8.51 -0.72
N ALA A 18 18.87 9.00 -0.51
CA ALA A 18 18.50 10.39 -0.75
C ALA A 18 19.21 11.35 0.20
N VAL A 19 19.21 11.05 1.50
CA VAL A 19 19.88 11.86 2.53
C VAL A 19 21.39 11.91 2.26
N TYR A 20 22.02 10.77 1.99
CA TYR A 20 23.45 10.73 1.70
C TYR A 20 23.78 11.43 0.36
N GLY A 21 22.95 11.26 -0.67
CA GLY A 21 23.10 11.97 -1.94
C GLY A 21 22.98 13.49 -1.79
N MET A 22 22.09 13.96 -0.92
CA MET A 22 21.93 15.36 -0.57
C MET A 22 23.18 15.87 0.18
N TYR A 23 23.64 15.16 1.21
CA TYR A 23 24.89 15.48 1.92
C TYR A 23 26.09 15.59 0.97
N ALA A 24 26.26 14.60 0.08
CA ALA A 24 27.35 14.61 -0.90
C ALA A 24 27.27 15.81 -1.85
N MET A 25 26.07 16.29 -2.19
CA MET A 25 25.90 17.48 -3.01
C MET A 25 26.25 18.75 -2.25
N TYR A 26 25.83 18.89 -0.99
CA TYR A 26 26.19 20.05 -0.16
C TYR A 26 27.69 20.12 0.09
N ALA A 27 28.34 18.98 0.33
CA ALA A 27 29.80 18.90 0.51
C ALA A 27 30.61 19.33 -0.73
N VAL A 28 30.02 19.29 -1.94
CA VAL A 28 30.68 19.82 -3.16
C VAL A 28 30.76 21.34 -3.17
N PHE A 29 29.83 22.03 -2.49
CA PHE A 29 29.77 23.50 -2.43
C PHE A 29 30.34 24.06 -1.12
N ASP A 30 31.05 23.24 -0.33
CA ASP A 30 31.74 23.69 0.87
C ASP A 30 32.97 24.55 0.53
N GLN A 31 33.32 25.48 1.41
CA GLN A 31 34.20 26.62 1.12
C GLN A 31 35.71 26.27 1.03
N THR A 32 36.09 25.00 1.23
CA THR A 32 37.50 24.55 1.19
C THR A 32 37.77 23.63 -0.01
N PRO A 33 38.20 24.18 -1.17
CA PRO A 33 38.24 23.45 -2.42
C PRO A 33 39.53 22.64 -2.56
N ASP A 34 39.53 21.42 -2.00
CA ASP A 34 40.41 20.37 -2.47
C ASP A 34 39.75 19.70 -3.70
N SER A 35 40.40 19.80 -4.86
CA SER A 35 39.89 19.28 -6.14
C SER A 35 39.58 17.78 -6.08
N ASP A 36 40.36 17.02 -5.33
CA ASP A 36 40.22 15.56 -5.24
C ASP A 36 39.02 15.19 -4.37
N ARG A 37 38.81 15.92 -3.27
CA ARG A 37 37.60 15.78 -2.43
C ARG A 37 36.34 16.14 -3.20
N VAL A 38 36.35 17.23 -3.97
CA VAL A 38 35.22 17.63 -4.82
C VAL A 38 34.90 16.55 -5.86
N ALA A 39 35.92 15.98 -6.51
CA ALA A 39 35.73 14.88 -7.46
C ALA A 39 35.12 13.63 -6.78
N ALA A 40 35.61 13.28 -5.59
CA ALA A 40 35.08 12.16 -4.80
C ALA A 40 33.60 12.37 -4.42
N HIS A 41 33.22 13.55 -3.94
CA HIS A 41 31.83 13.86 -3.59
C HIS A 41 30.89 13.85 -4.81
N LYS A 42 31.35 14.33 -5.97
CA LYS A 42 30.60 14.21 -7.24
C LYS A 42 30.38 12.75 -7.65
N ARG A 43 31.39 11.88 -7.51
CA ARG A 43 31.26 10.44 -7.77
C ARG A 43 30.27 9.79 -6.80
N ARG A 44 30.37 10.10 -5.51
CA ARG A 44 29.45 9.62 -4.46
C ARG A 44 28.00 10.03 -4.77
N HIS A 45 27.75 11.31 -5.09
CA HIS A 45 26.42 11.79 -5.49
C HIS A 45 25.87 11.06 -6.72
N ARG A 46 26.71 10.79 -7.73
CA ARG A 46 26.30 10.06 -8.93
C ARG A 46 25.90 8.62 -8.59
N VAL A 47 26.72 7.91 -7.83
CA VAL A 47 26.44 6.53 -7.41
C VAL A 47 25.15 6.48 -6.59
N THR A 48 24.98 7.36 -5.61
CA THR A 48 23.77 7.36 -4.78
C THR A 48 22.53 7.79 -5.54
N GLY A 49 22.67 8.68 -6.52
CA GLY A 49 21.60 9.00 -7.47
C GLY A 49 21.13 7.78 -8.28
N TYR A 50 22.06 6.95 -8.79
CA TYR A 50 21.70 5.71 -9.49
C TYR A 50 21.03 4.70 -8.55
N VAL A 51 21.58 4.51 -7.35
CA VAL A 51 20.97 3.65 -6.32
C VAL A 51 19.56 4.11 -6.00
N PHE A 52 19.35 5.42 -5.81
CA PHE A 52 18.03 6.00 -5.57
C PHE A 52 17.05 5.68 -6.70
N VAL A 53 17.45 5.86 -7.96
CA VAL A 53 16.59 5.58 -9.13
C VAL A 53 16.24 4.09 -9.22
N VAL A 54 17.20 3.19 -9.00
CA VAL A 54 16.94 1.74 -9.02
C VAL A 54 15.97 1.35 -7.91
N LEU A 55 16.16 1.86 -6.69
CA LEU A 55 15.26 1.62 -5.57
C LEU A 55 13.86 2.19 -5.83
N LEU A 56 13.77 3.41 -6.38
CA LEU A 56 12.51 4.04 -6.74
C LEU A 56 11.75 3.19 -7.78
N LEU A 57 12.43 2.69 -8.81
CA LEU A 57 11.82 1.82 -9.82
C LEU A 57 11.37 0.48 -9.22
N ALA A 58 12.18 -0.14 -8.36
CA ALA A 58 11.82 -1.39 -7.70
C ALA A 58 10.59 -1.23 -6.79
N VAL A 59 10.56 -0.19 -5.95
CA VAL A 59 9.40 0.12 -5.09
C VAL A 59 8.17 0.49 -5.92
N SER A 60 8.35 1.27 -6.99
CA SER A 60 7.26 1.63 -7.91
C SER A 60 6.65 0.41 -8.58
N TYR A 61 7.48 -0.54 -9.03
CA TYR A 61 7.01 -1.80 -9.58
C TYR A 61 6.16 -2.59 -8.57
N LEU A 62 6.61 -2.72 -7.32
CA LEU A 62 5.83 -3.40 -6.28
C LEU A 62 4.49 -2.68 -6.01
N CYS A 63 4.49 -1.34 -6.00
CA CYS A 63 3.27 -0.56 -5.80
C CYS A 63 2.28 -0.71 -6.97
N VAL A 64 2.75 -0.66 -8.21
CA VAL A 64 1.90 -0.83 -9.40
C VAL A 64 1.37 -2.25 -9.50
N ALA A 65 2.21 -3.25 -9.23
CA ALA A 65 1.80 -4.65 -9.18
C ALA A 65 0.69 -4.86 -8.15
N PHE A 66 0.86 -4.30 -6.93
CA PHE A 66 -0.17 -4.33 -5.90
C PHE A 66 -1.46 -3.59 -6.32
N ALA A 67 -1.35 -2.42 -6.95
CA ALA A 67 -2.52 -1.65 -7.37
C ALA A 67 -3.36 -2.39 -8.44
N ILE A 68 -2.70 -2.98 -9.44
CA ILE A 68 -3.35 -3.80 -10.47
C ILE A 68 -4.04 -5.02 -9.85
N ALA A 69 -3.36 -5.63 -8.88
CA ALA A 69 -3.79 -6.83 -8.19
C ALA A 69 -4.97 -6.57 -7.24
N ALA A 70 -4.95 -5.44 -6.52
CA ALA A 70 -5.98 -5.05 -5.59
C ALA A 70 -7.29 -4.68 -6.29
N ARG A 71 -7.26 -4.09 -7.49
CA ARG A 71 -8.46 -3.63 -8.26
C ARG A 71 -9.42 -2.72 -7.47
N THR A 72 -8.95 -2.13 -6.37
CA THR A 72 -9.70 -1.18 -5.54
C THR A 72 -9.38 0.25 -5.94
N GLU A 73 -10.34 1.14 -5.73
CA GLU A 73 -10.07 2.58 -5.78
C GLU A 73 -9.02 2.97 -4.73
N PRO A 74 -8.07 3.87 -5.07
CA PRO A 74 -7.05 4.27 -4.13
C PRO A 74 -7.69 5.08 -2.99
N SER A 75 -7.42 4.69 -1.75
CA SER A 75 -7.79 5.50 -0.58
C SER A 75 -7.15 6.90 -0.65
N PRO A 76 -7.66 7.92 0.08
CA PRO A 76 -7.06 9.26 0.08
C PRO A 76 -5.57 9.26 0.40
N ARG A 77 -5.14 8.41 1.34
CA ARG A 77 -3.72 8.21 1.65
C ARG A 77 -2.95 7.64 0.45
N ALA A 78 -3.50 6.64 -0.23
CA ALA A 78 -2.88 6.04 -1.41
C ALA A 78 -2.81 7.03 -2.58
N ALA A 79 -3.84 7.86 -2.76
CA ALA A 79 -3.84 8.92 -3.77
C ALA A 79 -2.74 9.95 -3.51
N ILE A 80 -2.62 10.47 -2.28
CA ILE A 80 -1.52 11.38 -1.88
C ILE A 80 -0.16 10.72 -2.09
N HIS A 81 -0.01 9.44 -1.72
CA HIS A 81 1.22 8.68 -1.95
C HIS A 81 1.59 8.61 -3.44
N ILE A 82 0.62 8.33 -4.33
CA ILE A 82 0.83 8.28 -5.78
C ILE A 82 1.24 9.65 -6.32
N LEU A 83 0.53 10.72 -5.91
CA LEU A 83 0.83 12.08 -6.37
C LEU A 83 2.24 12.52 -5.99
N ILE A 84 2.68 12.26 -4.75
CA ILE A 84 4.03 12.59 -4.30
C ILE A 84 5.08 11.77 -5.07
N ALA A 85 4.84 10.48 -5.30
CA ALA A 85 5.75 9.63 -6.07
C ALA A 85 5.93 10.13 -7.52
N LEU A 86 4.83 10.54 -8.18
CA LEU A 86 4.87 11.13 -9.51
C LEU A 86 5.61 12.48 -9.52
N ALA A 87 5.41 13.32 -8.49
CA ALA A 87 6.12 14.59 -8.35
C ALA A 87 7.64 14.37 -8.22
N ILE A 88 8.07 13.37 -7.43
CA ILE A 88 9.49 13.00 -7.32
C ILE A 88 10.06 12.54 -8.66
N ALA A 89 9.33 11.68 -9.40
CA ALA A 89 9.76 11.21 -10.71
C ALA A 89 9.88 12.36 -11.72
N ALA A 90 8.91 13.28 -11.73
CA ALA A 90 8.93 14.48 -12.57
C ALA A 90 10.11 15.40 -12.21
N LEU A 91 10.35 15.66 -10.92
CA LEU A 91 11.49 16.48 -10.47
C LEU A 91 12.83 15.83 -10.80
N LEU A 92 12.94 14.51 -10.72
CA LEU A 92 14.13 13.79 -11.18
C LEU A 92 14.35 13.93 -12.68
N ALA A 93 13.29 13.75 -13.48
CA ALA A 93 13.36 13.90 -14.93
C ALA A 93 13.78 15.33 -15.31
N VAL A 94 13.16 16.34 -14.69
CA VAL A 94 13.53 17.75 -14.86
C VAL A 94 14.99 17.96 -14.44
N LYS A 95 15.40 17.51 -13.26
CA LYS A 95 16.80 17.64 -12.79
C LYS A 95 17.79 17.05 -13.79
N VAL A 96 17.51 15.87 -14.34
CA VAL A 96 18.41 15.20 -15.30
C VAL A 96 18.41 15.90 -16.66
N LEU A 97 17.23 16.23 -17.22
CA LEU A 97 17.11 16.85 -18.54
C LEU A 97 17.59 18.30 -18.53
N TYR A 98 17.16 19.08 -17.52
CA TYR A 98 17.48 20.49 -17.37
C TYR A 98 18.97 20.70 -17.11
N LEU A 99 19.58 19.97 -16.15
CA LEU A 99 21.02 20.12 -15.88
C LEU A 99 21.91 19.56 -16.99
N ARG A 100 21.43 18.60 -17.79
CA ARG A 100 22.16 18.13 -18.98
C ARG A 100 22.11 19.15 -20.12
N ARG A 101 20.98 19.85 -20.30
CA ARG A 101 20.80 20.83 -21.38
C ARG A 101 21.39 22.19 -21.03
N PHE A 102 21.20 22.67 -19.81
CA PHE A 102 21.56 24.03 -19.39
C PHE A 102 22.57 23.99 -18.24
N ARG A 103 23.86 23.85 -18.60
CA ARG A 103 24.97 23.76 -17.64
C ARG A 103 25.17 25.03 -16.81
N HIS A 104 24.64 26.16 -17.25
CA HIS A 104 24.70 27.44 -16.54
C HIS A 104 23.96 27.42 -15.19
N PHE A 105 22.89 26.63 -15.06
CA PHE A 105 22.07 26.56 -13.85
C PHE A 105 22.53 25.48 -12.85
N TYR A 106 23.83 25.16 -12.83
CA TYR A 106 24.35 24.10 -11.97
C TYR A 106 24.09 24.36 -10.47
N GLU A 107 24.04 25.62 -10.05
CA GLU A 107 23.72 25.98 -8.66
C GLU A 107 22.30 25.58 -8.22
N GLN A 108 21.33 25.62 -9.15
CA GLN A 108 19.94 25.22 -8.90
C GLN A 108 19.81 23.71 -8.64
N ALA A 109 20.84 22.91 -8.93
CA ALA A 109 20.85 21.49 -8.63
C ALA A 109 20.68 21.19 -7.14
N LYS A 110 21.08 22.11 -6.24
CA LYS A 110 20.83 22.03 -4.80
C LYS A 110 19.34 22.09 -4.48
N ILE A 111 18.60 23.02 -5.11
CA ILE A 111 17.16 23.21 -4.93
C ILE A 111 16.38 21.96 -5.38
N PHE A 112 16.70 21.42 -6.55
CA PHE A 112 16.07 20.18 -7.00
C PHE A 112 16.41 19.00 -6.08
N GLY A 113 17.66 18.91 -5.62
CA GLY A 113 18.10 17.87 -4.70
C GLY A 113 17.36 17.90 -3.36
N THR A 114 17.22 19.08 -2.74
CA THR A 114 16.49 19.24 -1.48
C THR A 114 15.00 18.96 -1.64
N ALA A 115 14.38 19.46 -2.70
CA ALA A 115 12.96 19.20 -2.98
C ALA A 115 12.67 17.70 -3.11
N ILE A 116 13.50 16.97 -3.87
CA ILE A 116 13.41 15.50 -4.01
C ILE A 116 13.60 14.81 -2.65
N GLY A 117 14.58 15.25 -1.85
CA GLY A 117 14.86 14.70 -0.52
C GLY A 117 13.68 14.86 0.45
N VAL A 118 13.11 16.06 0.54
CA VAL A 118 11.96 16.36 1.41
C VAL A 118 10.73 15.57 0.97
N LEU A 119 10.40 15.56 -0.33
CA LEU A 119 9.28 14.78 -0.85
C LEU A 119 9.47 13.29 -0.60
N THR A 120 10.70 12.78 -0.74
CA THR A 120 11.02 11.38 -0.42
C THR A 120 10.77 11.07 1.05
N PHE A 121 11.20 11.94 1.96
CA PHE A 121 10.94 11.77 3.39
C PHE A 121 9.44 11.68 3.69
N VAL A 122 8.65 12.60 3.13
CA VAL A 122 7.18 12.59 3.29
C VAL A 122 6.57 11.32 2.68
N LEU A 123 6.98 10.92 1.47
CA LEU A 123 6.51 9.72 0.79
C LEU A 123 6.74 8.45 1.64
N VAL A 124 7.95 8.31 2.18
CA VAL A 124 8.35 7.18 3.01
C VAL A 124 7.62 7.20 4.35
N GLY A 125 7.41 8.38 4.96
CA GLY A 125 6.64 8.54 6.19
C GLY A 125 5.18 8.08 6.05
N ILE A 126 4.48 8.55 5.00
CA ILE A 126 3.08 8.18 4.71
C ILE A 126 2.96 6.67 4.40
N SER A 127 4.02 6.04 3.89
CA SER A 127 4.01 4.63 3.48
C SER A 127 4.66 3.69 4.49
N ALA A 128 5.99 3.61 4.48
CA ALA A 128 6.75 2.71 5.34
C ALA A 128 6.60 3.09 6.83
N GLY A 129 6.61 4.39 7.14
CA GLY A 129 6.40 4.88 8.51
C GLY A 129 5.05 4.45 9.08
N TYR A 130 3.97 4.68 8.34
CA TYR A 130 2.64 4.22 8.72
C TYR A 130 2.57 2.69 8.89
N TYR A 131 3.11 1.93 7.93
CA TYR A 131 3.13 0.47 7.99
C TYR A 131 3.85 -0.02 9.25
N LEU A 132 5.06 0.47 9.53
CA LEU A 132 5.84 0.04 10.69
C LEU A 132 5.17 0.42 12.02
N ALA A 133 4.52 1.59 12.07
CA ALA A 133 3.81 2.05 13.26
C ALA A 133 2.59 1.15 13.58
N VAL A 134 1.77 0.85 12.57
CA VAL A 134 0.53 0.07 12.78
C VAL A 134 0.81 -1.43 12.91
N SER A 135 1.81 -1.96 12.21
CA SER A 135 2.13 -3.39 12.24
C SER A 135 3.06 -3.81 13.39
N SER A 136 3.39 -2.91 14.33
CA SER A 136 4.40 -3.15 15.38
C SER A 136 5.72 -3.66 14.77
N PHE A 137 6.26 -2.94 13.78
CA PHE A 137 7.43 -3.33 13.00
C PHE A 137 7.28 -4.68 12.25
N GLY A 138 6.09 -4.96 11.71
CA GLY A 138 5.81 -6.17 10.94
C GLY A 138 5.58 -7.42 11.79
N ARG A 139 5.32 -7.28 13.09
CA ARG A 139 4.88 -8.39 13.95
C ARG A 139 3.42 -8.76 13.68
N ASP A 140 2.58 -7.77 13.41
CA ASP A 140 1.21 -7.99 12.97
C ASP A 140 1.17 -8.23 11.46
N ARG A 141 0.70 -9.43 11.07
CA ARG A 141 0.62 -9.89 9.67
C ARG A 141 -0.77 -9.74 9.06
N THR A 142 -1.74 -9.14 9.76
CA THR A 142 -3.10 -8.92 9.23
C THR A 142 -3.09 -8.13 7.91
N MET A 143 -2.24 -7.11 7.81
CA MET A 143 -2.04 -6.34 6.56
C MET A 143 -1.31 -7.12 5.46
N ASP A 144 -0.55 -8.16 5.81
CA ASP A 144 0.21 -8.95 4.84
C ASP A 144 -0.62 -10.05 4.17
N ARG A 145 -1.62 -10.56 4.89
CA ARG A 145 -2.57 -11.57 4.38
C ARG A 145 -3.41 -11.01 3.22
N SER A 146 -3.71 -9.71 3.21
CA SER A 146 -4.47 -9.05 2.13
C SER A 146 -3.67 -8.87 0.82
N ALA A 147 -2.36 -8.63 0.88
CA ALA A 147 -1.53 -8.60 -0.33
C ALA A 147 -1.31 -9.99 -0.95
N ALA A 148 -1.30 -11.04 -0.13
CA ALA A 148 -1.25 -12.43 -0.63
C ALA A 148 -2.49 -12.76 -1.48
N TYR A 149 -3.66 -12.20 -1.14
CA TYR A 149 -4.87 -12.36 -1.94
C TYR A 149 -4.91 -11.51 -3.21
N ALA A 150 -4.32 -10.31 -3.18
CA ALA A 150 -4.19 -9.47 -4.38
C ALA A 150 -3.27 -10.15 -5.42
N LEU A 151 -2.10 -10.64 -5.00
CA LEU A 151 -1.06 -11.19 -5.89
C LEU A 151 -1.36 -12.56 -6.53
N CYS A 152 -2.60 -13.06 -6.45
CA CYS A 152 -3.08 -14.21 -7.24
C CYS A 152 -3.26 -13.87 -8.74
N GLY A 153 -2.25 -13.22 -9.33
CA GLY A 153 -2.05 -13.07 -10.76
C GLY A 153 -0.92 -13.99 -11.26
N PRO A 154 -0.86 -14.28 -12.57
CA PRO A 154 -0.04 -15.37 -13.14
C PRO A 154 1.48 -15.22 -12.98
N PHE A 155 1.99 -14.10 -12.45
CA PHE A 155 3.43 -13.81 -12.40
C PHE A 155 4.10 -13.99 -11.03
N LEU A 156 3.35 -14.07 -9.93
CA LEU A 156 3.92 -14.24 -8.59
C LEU A 156 3.13 -15.29 -7.81
N ALA A 157 3.34 -16.56 -8.18
CA ALA A 157 2.86 -17.71 -7.41
C ALA A 157 3.58 -17.76 -6.05
N VAL A 158 3.14 -16.93 -5.11
CA VAL A 158 3.49 -17.10 -3.70
C VAL A 158 2.79 -18.37 -3.24
N LYS A 159 3.57 -19.44 -3.07
CA LYS A 159 3.18 -20.69 -2.44
C LYS A 159 2.34 -20.37 -1.19
N GLN A 160 1.10 -20.84 -1.13
CA GLN A 160 0.26 -20.76 0.07
C GLN A 160 1.02 -21.44 1.22
N ILE A 161 1.66 -20.66 2.09
CA ILE A 161 2.25 -21.19 3.32
C ILE A 161 1.18 -21.06 4.40
N GLY A 162 0.48 -22.18 4.66
CA GLY A 162 -0.24 -22.45 5.90
C GLY A 162 -1.25 -21.38 6.31
N ILE A 163 -2.41 -21.36 5.65
CA ILE A 163 -3.61 -20.72 6.20
C ILE A 163 -4.07 -21.61 7.35
N SER A 164 -3.61 -21.31 8.56
CA SER A 164 -4.25 -21.81 9.77
C SER A 164 -5.58 -21.11 9.92
N ASP A 165 -6.67 -21.88 9.85
CA ASP A 165 -7.98 -21.51 10.37
C ASP A 165 -7.87 -20.87 11.76
N GLY A 166 -8.83 -20.01 12.10
CA GLY A 166 -9.20 -19.86 13.52
C GLY A 166 -9.10 -18.45 14.12
N GLY A 167 -9.81 -17.49 13.52
CA GLY A 167 -10.71 -16.71 14.38
C GLY A 167 -12.06 -17.42 14.29
N SER A 168 -12.46 -18.17 15.33
CA SER A 168 -13.76 -18.86 15.34
C SER A 168 -14.87 -17.84 15.08
N ILE A 169 -15.69 -18.07 14.05
CA ILE A 169 -16.85 -17.22 13.78
C ILE A 169 -17.78 -17.32 14.98
N ARG A 170 -18.25 -16.17 15.49
CA ARG A 170 -19.24 -16.15 16.57
C ARG A 170 -20.52 -16.82 16.09
N THR A 171 -21.07 -17.72 16.89
CA THR A 171 -22.32 -18.43 16.58
C THR A 171 -23.38 -18.22 17.67
N ASP A 172 -23.14 -17.32 18.62
CA ASP A 172 -24.13 -17.00 19.64
C ASP A 172 -25.30 -16.22 19.02
N ARG A 173 -26.51 -16.54 19.49
CA ARG A 173 -27.76 -15.96 18.99
C ARG A 173 -27.77 -14.44 19.05
N ARG A 174 -27.18 -13.86 20.10
CA ARG A 174 -27.16 -12.41 20.32
C ARG A 174 -26.32 -11.69 19.26
N SER A 175 -25.15 -12.24 18.92
CA SER A 175 -24.33 -11.74 17.81
C SER A 175 -25.01 -11.87 16.46
N ILE A 176 -25.70 -12.99 16.20
CA ILE A 176 -26.46 -13.19 14.95
C ILE A 176 -27.60 -12.16 14.82
N GLU A 177 -28.36 -11.92 15.90
CA GLU A 177 -29.46 -10.95 15.91
C GLU A 177 -28.96 -9.52 15.70
N ARG A 178 -27.88 -9.11 16.40
CA ARG A 178 -27.27 -7.79 16.19
C ARG A 178 -26.70 -7.65 14.78
N GLY A 179 -26.05 -8.69 14.27
CA GLY A 179 -25.51 -8.75 12.92
C GLY A 179 -26.57 -8.59 11.84
N GLY A 180 -27.73 -9.25 12.02
CA GLY A 180 -28.87 -9.10 11.13
C GLY A 180 -29.44 -7.68 11.14
N GLY A 181 -29.49 -7.04 12.32
CA GLY A 181 -29.86 -5.63 12.43
C GLY A 181 -28.91 -4.70 11.68
N LEU A 182 -27.61 -4.86 11.88
CA LEU A 182 -26.57 -4.10 11.17
C LEU A 182 -26.63 -4.34 9.66
N PHE A 183 -26.82 -5.59 9.23
CA PHE A 183 -26.98 -5.94 7.82
C PHE A 183 -28.19 -5.24 7.21
N GLN A 184 -29.32 -5.21 7.91
CA GLN A 184 -30.52 -4.54 7.43
C GLN A 184 -30.31 -3.03 7.28
N SER A 185 -29.58 -2.40 8.20
CA SER A 185 -29.31 -0.96 8.16
C SER A 185 -28.30 -0.56 7.09
N PHE A 186 -27.28 -1.38 6.84
CA PHE A 186 -26.12 -0.97 6.04
C PHE A 186 -25.94 -1.72 4.72
N CYS A 187 -26.46 -2.94 4.60
CA CYS A 187 -26.15 -3.86 3.51
C CYS A 187 -27.36 -4.20 2.64
N ALA A 188 -28.56 -4.31 3.23
CA ALA A 188 -29.77 -4.79 2.55
C ALA A 188 -30.24 -3.91 1.39
N ALA A 189 -29.87 -2.63 1.36
CA ALA A 189 -30.17 -1.74 0.23
C ALA A 189 -29.47 -2.19 -1.08
N CYS A 190 -28.34 -2.88 -0.96
CA CYS A 190 -27.53 -3.31 -2.10
C CYS A 190 -27.40 -4.82 -2.24
N HIS A 191 -27.63 -5.59 -1.17
CA HIS A 191 -27.41 -7.03 -1.14
C HIS A 191 -28.63 -7.79 -0.66
N ASP A 192 -28.96 -8.87 -1.36
CA ASP A 192 -29.97 -9.82 -0.91
C ASP A 192 -29.30 -10.96 -0.11
N PRO A 193 -29.66 -11.16 1.17
CA PRO A 193 -29.07 -12.20 2.01
C PRO A 193 -29.53 -13.62 1.64
N HIS A 194 -30.66 -13.76 0.94
CA HIS A 194 -31.31 -15.05 0.67
C HIS A 194 -31.49 -15.33 -0.83
N SER A 195 -30.69 -14.67 -1.66
CA SER A 195 -30.65 -14.89 -3.10
C SER A 195 -29.20 -14.84 -3.58
N THR A 196 -28.92 -15.54 -4.68
CA THR A 196 -27.65 -15.41 -5.42
C THR A 196 -27.70 -14.36 -6.52
N ARG A 197 -28.86 -13.74 -6.78
CA ARG A 197 -29.01 -12.75 -7.87
C ARG A 197 -28.37 -11.42 -7.49
N THR A 198 -27.76 -10.77 -8.48
CA THR A 198 -27.24 -9.41 -8.31
C THR A 198 -28.39 -8.42 -8.42
N ILE A 199 -28.54 -7.56 -7.41
CA ILE A 199 -29.46 -6.42 -7.45
C ILE A 199 -28.67 -5.13 -7.71
N VAL A 200 -27.88 -4.69 -6.74
CA VAL A 200 -26.88 -3.63 -6.87
C VAL A 200 -25.49 -4.24 -6.61
N GLY A 201 -25.36 -4.93 -5.48
CA GLY A 201 -24.28 -5.86 -5.17
C GLY A 201 -24.68 -7.31 -5.43
N PRO A 202 -23.72 -8.24 -5.40
CA PRO A 202 -23.98 -9.67 -5.54
C PRO A 202 -24.86 -10.20 -4.40
N GLY A 203 -25.67 -11.21 -4.70
CA GLY A 203 -26.43 -11.96 -3.71
C GLY A 203 -25.52 -12.74 -2.74
N LEU A 204 -25.89 -12.76 -1.46
CA LEU A 204 -25.03 -13.25 -0.36
C LEU A 204 -25.47 -14.59 0.23
N GLU A 205 -26.48 -15.24 -0.36
CA GLU A 205 -26.89 -16.58 0.03
C GLU A 205 -25.70 -17.56 -0.03
N GLY A 206 -25.47 -18.24 1.09
CA GLY A 206 -24.38 -19.18 1.27
C GLY A 206 -22.98 -18.60 1.01
N LEU A 207 -22.75 -17.29 1.19
CA LEU A 207 -21.48 -16.63 0.83
C LEU A 207 -20.26 -17.36 1.40
N LEU A 208 -20.27 -17.67 2.70
CA LEU A 208 -19.17 -18.35 3.40
C LEU A 208 -19.02 -19.84 3.05
N LYS A 209 -20.00 -20.42 2.33
CA LYS A 209 -19.92 -21.79 1.80
C LYS A 209 -19.24 -21.84 0.43
N LYS A 210 -19.03 -20.70 -0.22
CA LYS A 210 -18.39 -20.61 -1.54
C LYS A 210 -16.87 -20.68 -1.41
N ALA A 211 -16.18 -21.12 -2.46
CA ALA A 211 -14.72 -21.11 -2.46
C ALA A 211 -14.16 -19.68 -2.49
N LYS A 212 -14.85 -18.75 -3.16
CA LYS A 212 -14.39 -17.38 -3.41
C LYS A 212 -15.54 -16.37 -3.33
N LEU A 213 -15.19 -15.14 -2.96
CA LEU A 213 -16.08 -13.97 -2.99
C LEU A 213 -16.40 -13.59 -4.45
N PRO A 214 -17.65 -13.19 -4.77
CA PRO A 214 -18.13 -13.06 -6.15
C PRO A 214 -17.40 -12.02 -7.01
N VAL A 215 -16.99 -10.90 -6.41
CA VAL A 215 -16.39 -9.77 -7.14
C VAL A 215 -14.87 -9.73 -6.98
N SER A 216 -14.37 -9.98 -5.76
CA SER A 216 -12.95 -9.87 -5.45
C SER A 216 -12.13 -11.11 -5.80
N GLY A 217 -12.78 -12.28 -5.91
CA GLY A 217 -12.10 -13.56 -6.10
C GLY A 217 -11.26 -14.02 -4.91
N HIS A 218 -11.24 -13.26 -3.81
CA HIS A 218 -10.62 -13.69 -2.55
C HIS A 218 -11.36 -14.92 -1.99
N PRO A 219 -10.71 -15.80 -1.20
CA PRO A 219 -11.41 -16.89 -0.54
C PRO A 219 -12.58 -16.40 0.31
N ALA A 220 -13.70 -17.11 0.31
CA ALA A 220 -14.87 -16.69 1.09
C ALA A 220 -14.70 -17.08 2.57
N THR A 221 -13.82 -16.37 3.26
CA THR A 221 -13.52 -16.57 4.68
C THR A 221 -13.93 -15.34 5.50
N ALA A 222 -14.11 -15.52 6.82
CA ALA A 222 -14.40 -14.43 7.74
C ALA A 222 -13.35 -13.29 7.65
N GLU A 223 -12.07 -13.63 7.51
CA GLU A 223 -11.00 -12.65 7.35
C GLU A 223 -11.15 -11.83 6.07
N SER A 224 -11.47 -12.49 4.95
CA SER A 224 -11.71 -11.79 3.68
C SER A 224 -12.94 -10.89 3.74
N ILE A 225 -13.98 -11.25 4.50
CA ILE A 225 -15.15 -10.38 4.74
C ILE A 225 -14.77 -9.17 5.58
N ARG A 226 -14.02 -9.35 6.68
CA ARG A 226 -13.49 -8.22 7.50
C ARG A 226 -12.74 -7.22 6.64
N PHE A 227 -11.92 -7.72 5.72
CA PHE A 227 -11.18 -6.89 4.79
C PHE A 227 -12.11 -6.19 3.80
N GLN A 228 -13.02 -6.91 3.16
CA GLN A 228 -13.97 -6.36 2.17
C GLN A 228 -14.85 -5.24 2.75
N LEU A 229 -15.23 -5.31 4.03
CA LEU A 229 -15.99 -4.25 4.70
C LEU A 229 -15.15 -2.98 4.92
N LYS A 230 -13.86 -3.11 5.23
CA LYS A 230 -12.95 -1.97 5.46
C LYS A 230 -12.43 -1.38 4.15
N GLN A 231 -12.06 -2.23 3.21
CA GLN A 231 -11.47 -1.89 1.91
C GLN A 231 -12.31 -2.54 0.80
N PRO A 232 -13.48 -1.98 0.52
CA PRO A 232 -14.40 -2.53 -0.46
C PRO A 232 -13.90 -2.40 -1.89
N LEU A 233 -14.51 -3.17 -2.79
CA LEU A 233 -14.21 -3.22 -4.21
C LEU A 233 -15.33 -2.61 -5.04
N GLY A 234 -14.95 -1.90 -6.09
CA GLY A 234 -15.89 -1.23 -6.98
C GLY A 234 -16.72 -0.18 -6.24
N ARG A 235 -18.04 -0.25 -6.39
CA ARG A 235 -18.99 0.74 -5.87
C ARG A 235 -19.49 0.46 -4.45
N MET A 236 -18.98 -0.58 -3.79
CA MET A 236 -19.37 -0.89 -2.42
C MET A 236 -18.76 0.17 -1.47
N PRO A 237 -19.55 0.82 -0.60
CA PRO A 237 -19.03 1.84 0.32
C PRO A 237 -18.16 1.22 1.42
N SER A 238 -17.25 2.01 1.98
CA SER A 238 -16.37 1.56 3.07
C SER A 238 -17.08 1.67 4.42
N PHE A 239 -16.93 0.62 5.23
CA PHE A 239 -17.44 0.51 6.59
C PHE A 239 -16.31 0.52 7.63
N ALA A 240 -15.21 1.20 7.32
CA ALA A 240 -14.06 1.30 8.23
C ALA A 240 -14.38 1.98 9.58
N TYR A 241 -15.52 2.65 9.69
CA TYR A 241 -16.02 3.27 10.92
C TYR A 241 -16.73 2.29 11.86
N LEU A 242 -17.08 1.08 11.41
CA LEU A 242 -17.67 0.07 12.27
C LEU A 242 -16.63 -0.46 13.27
N SER A 243 -17.06 -0.67 14.50
CA SER A 243 -16.23 -1.27 15.55
C SER A 243 -15.91 -2.74 15.21
N PRO A 244 -14.82 -3.29 15.78
CA PRO A 244 -14.48 -4.69 15.58
C PRO A 244 -15.62 -5.64 15.94
N ASP A 245 -16.37 -5.37 17.01
CA ASP A 245 -17.48 -6.22 17.45
C ASP A 245 -18.67 -6.19 16.49
N GLU A 246 -19.01 -5.03 15.93
CA GLU A 246 -20.08 -4.91 14.92
C GLU A 246 -19.73 -5.70 13.65
N VAL A 247 -18.45 -5.67 13.25
CA VAL A 247 -17.98 -6.46 12.11
C VAL A 247 -18.09 -7.96 12.40
N GLU A 248 -17.73 -8.41 13.60
CA GLU A 248 -17.90 -9.82 13.99
C GLU A 248 -19.37 -10.24 14.00
N ASP A 249 -20.27 -9.39 14.49
CA ASP A 249 -21.70 -9.67 14.52
C ASP A 249 -22.28 -9.80 13.10
N ILE A 250 -21.88 -8.92 12.16
CA ILE A 250 -22.25 -9.05 10.74
C ILE A 250 -21.76 -10.39 10.17
N ILE A 251 -20.52 -10.79 10.46
CA ILE A 251 -19.97 -12.07 9.97
C ILE A 251 -20.70 -13.26 10.58
N ALA A 252 -21.08 -13.19 11.85
CA ALA A 252 -21.90 -14.20 12.52
C ALA A 252 -23.24 -14.38 11.80
N TYR A 253 -23.91 -13.28 11.45
CA TYR A 253 -25.15 -13.32 10.66
C TYR A 253 -24.92 -13.91 9.27
N LEU A 254 -23.90 -13.46 8.52
CA LEU A 254 -23.58 -13.99 7.19
C LEU A 254 -23.26 -15.50 7.21
N ASN A 255 -22.74 -16.02 8.32
CA ASN A 255 -22.46 -17.45 8.49
C ASN A 255 -23.73 -18.30 8.64
N THR A 256 -24.88 -17.68 8.90
CA THR A 256 -26.19 -18.37 8.95
C THR A 256 -26.85 -18.51 7.58
N LEU A 257 -26.37 -17.78 6.56
CA LEU A 257 -26.96 -17.69 5.23
C LEU A 257 -26.56 -18.86 4.29
#